data_AF-A0A949PIJ9-F1
#
_entry.id   AF-A0A949PIJ9-F1
#
_cell.length_a   1.000
_cell.length_b   1.000
_cell.length_c   1.000
_cell.angle_alpha   90.00
_cell.angle_beta   90.00
_cell.angle_gamma   90.00
#
_symmetry.space_group_name_H-M   'P 1'
#
loop_
_entity.id
_entity.type
_entity.pdbx_description
1 polymer ?
#
loop_
_entity_poly.entity_id
_entity_poly.type
_entity_poly.pdbx_seq_one_letter_code
_entity_poly.pdbx_strand_id
1 'polypeptide(L)'
;MALDLETRDQLLSTIRRFVEERLIPLEAQVSENDEVPAEIVQEMRELGLFGISIPVEYGGLGLTMEEECLVLFELGRTCLL
;
A
#
# COMPACT_ATOMS: atom_id res chain seq x y z
N MET A 1 12.38 -0.54 14.87
CA MET A 1 12.19 -1.92 15.37
C MET A 1 11.53 -2.68 14.24
N ALA A 2 11.94 -3.91 13.93
CA ALA A 2 11.19 -4.75 13.01
C ALA A 2 9.83 -5.07 13.65
N LEU A 3 8.74 -5.12 12.87
CA LEU A 3 7.50 -5.63 13.42
C LEU A 3 7.64 -7.12 13.71
N ASP A 4 6.89 -7.58 14.71
CA ASP A 4 6.70 -9.01 14.94
C ASP A 4 6.10 -9.66 13.68
N LEU A 5 6.50 -10.92 13.42
CA LEU A 5 6.12 -11.65 12.20
C LEU A 5 4.60 -11.69 11.97
N GLU A 6 3.82 -11.81 13.06
CA GLU A 6 2.36 -11.86 13.01
C GLU A 6 1.76 -10.51 12.59
N THR A 7 2.30 -9.40 13.08
CA THR A 7 1.85 -8.05 12.69
C THR A 7 2.25 -7.72 11.26
N ARG A 8 3.43 -8.16 10.83
CA ARG A 8 3.87 -8.06 9.44
C ARG A 8 2.94 -8.82 8.49
N ASP A 9 2.58 -10.06 8.82
CA ASP A 9 1.70 -10.88 7.99
C ASP A 9 0.28 -10.30 7.90
N GLN A 10 -0.25 -9.75 8.99
CA GLN A 10 -1.52 -9.04 9.01
C GLN A 10 -1.50 -7.78 8.13
N LEU A 11 -0.41 -6.99 8.20
CA LEU A 11 -0.23 -5.81 7.36
C LEU A 11 -0.22 -6.20 5.87
N LEU A 12 0.60 -7.20 5.51
CA LEU A 12 0.69 -7.68 4.13
C LEU A 12 -0.65 -8.25 3.64
N SER A 13 -1.38 -9.00 4.49
CA SER A 13 -2.71 -9.51 4.15
C SER A 13 -3.72 -8.39 3.92
N THR A 14 -3.64 -7.31 4.70
CA THR A 14 -4.51 -6.14 4.54
C THR A 14 -4.20 -5.41 3.23
N ILE A 15 -2.92 -5.19 2.94
CA ILE A 15 -2.47 -4.55 1.71
C ILE A 15 -2.84 -5.39 0.49
N ARG A 16 -2.64 -6.71 0.55
CA ARG A 16 -3.03 -7.62 -0.53
C ARG A 16 -4.53 -7.53 -0.82
N ARG A 17 -5.37 -7.56 0.22
CA ARG A 17 -6.82 -7.39 0.04
C ARG A 17 -7.19 -6.04 -0.54
N PHE A 18 -6.54 -4.96 -0.09
CA PHE A 18 -6.72 -3.64 -0.66
C PHE A 18 -6.33 -3.61 -2.15
N VAL A 19 -5.22 -4.26 -2.51
CA VAL A 19 -4.81 -4.39 -3.91
C VAL A 19 -5.83 -5.17 -4.72
N GLU A 20 -6.26 -6.34 -4.26
CA GLU A 20 -7.18 -7.21 -4.99
C GLU A 20 -8.61 -6.67 -5.08
N GLU A 21 -9.14 -6.10 -4.00
CA GLU A 21 -10.54 -5.65 -3.92
C GLU A 21 -10.72 -4.19 -4.40
N ARG A 22 -9.70 -3.34 -4.28
CA ARG A 22 -9.77 -1.92 -4.70
C ARG A 22 -8.90 -1.66 -5.92
N LEU A 23 -7.58 -1.85 -5.85
CA LEU A 23 -6.65 -1.41 -6.90
C LEU A 23 -6.87 -2.15 -8.24
N ILE A 24 -6.95 -3.49 -8.26
CA ILE A 24 -7.16 -4.28 -9.48
C ILE A 24 -8.44 -3.88 -10.25
N PRO A 25 -9.64 -3.80 -9.64
CA PRO A 25 -10.82 -3.37 -10.38
C PRO A 25 -10.75 -1.90 -10.82
N LEU A 26 -9.97 -1.09 -10.12
CA LEU A 26 -9.72 0.30 -10.49
C LEU A 26 -8.76 0.45 -11.66
N GLU A 27 -7.83 -0.47 -11.89
CA GLU A 27 -6.93 -0.45 -13.08
C GLU A 27 -7.70 -0.25 -14.38
N ALA A 28 -8.83 -0.96 -14.54
CA ALA A 28 -9.64 -0.85 -15.74
C ALA A 28 -10.23 0.56 -15.90
N GLN A 29 -10.66 1.18 -14.79
CA GLN A 29 -11.22 2.54 -14.80
C GLN A 29 -10.13 3.60 -14.99
N VAL A 30 -8.97 3.44 -14.35
CA VAL A 30 -7.84 4.36 -14.48
C VAL A 30 -7.24 4.28 -15.88
N SER A 31 -7.15 3.09 -16.46
CA SER A 31 -6.71 2.89 -17.85
C SER A 31 -7.66 3.54 -18.86
N GLU A 32 -8.96 3.55 -18.58
CA GLU A 32 -9.96 4.19 -19.44
C GLU A 32 -9.99 5.72 -19.29
N ASN A 33 -9.81 6.22 -18.07
CA ASN A 33 -9.97 7.64 -17.74
C ASN A 33 -8.64 8.42 -17.60
N ASP A 34 -7.50 7.73 -17.66
CA ASP A 34 -6.15 8.26 -17.40
C ASP A 34 -6.03 8.99 -16.04
N GLU A 35 -6.91 8.67 -15.08
CA GLU A 35 -6.99 9.36 -13.79
C GLU A 35 -7.24 8.37 -12.65
N VAL A 36 -6.40 8.44 -11.61
CA VAL A 36 -6.60 7.70 -10.36
C VAL A 36 -7.61 8.48 -9.51
N PRO A 37 -8.74 7.88 -9.10
CA PRO A 37 -9.73 8.59 -8.33
C PRO A 37 -9.18 9.01 -6.97
N ALA A 38 -9.48 10.26 -6.59
CA ALA A 38 -8.95 10.90 -5.39
C ALA A 38 -9.29 10.14 -4.09
N GLU A 39 -10.40 9.37 -4.06
CA GLU A 39 -10.75 8.52 -2.91
C GLU A 39 -9.68 7.46 -2.65
N ILE A 40 -9.13 6.84 -3.70
CA ILE A 40 -8.13 5.79 -3.59
C ILE A 40 -6.80 6.36 -3.16
N VAL A 41 -6.43 7.52 -3.71
CA VAL A 41 -5.23 8.26 -3.28
C VAL A 41 -5.33 8.61 -1.79
N GLN A 42 -6.52 9.00 -1.32
CA GLN A 42 -6.76 9.31 0.09
C GLN A 42 -6.68 8.04 0.96
N GLU A 43 -7.30 6.93 0.56
CA GLU A 43 -7.20 5.64 1.27
C GLU A 43 -5.75 5.14 1.33
N MET A 44 -5.00 5.23 0.23
CA MET A 44 -3.58 4.88 0.19
C MET A 44 -2.76 5.75 1.15
N ARG A 45 -3.15 7.02 1.32
CA ARG A 45 -2.52 7.94 2.28
C ARG A 45 -2.86 7.56 3.72
N GLU A 46 -4.11 7.21 4.01
CA GLU A 46 -4.56 6.77 5.34
C GLU A 46 -3.93 5.43 5.75
N LEU A 47 -3.73 4.52 4.79
CA LEU A 47 -3.01 3.27 4.99
C LEU A 47 -1.50 3.47 5.17
N GLY A 48 -0.98 4.68 5.00
CA GLY A 48 0.43 4.99 5.14
C GLY A 48 1.30 4.47 3.99
N LEU A 49 0.71 4.10 2.85
CA LEU A 49 1.43 3.56 1.68
C LEU A 49 2.36 4.59 1.02
N PHE A 50 2.12 5.88 1.23
CA PHE A 50 3.05 6.96 0.82
C PHE A 50 4.15 7.24 1.85
N GLY A 51 4.01 6.76 3.08
CA GLY A 51 4.90 7.04 4.22
C GLY A 51 5.55 5.79 4.79
N ILE A 52 5.69 4.72 3.98
CA ILE A 52 6.22 3.42 4.41
C ILE A 52 7.63 3.56 4.99
N SER A 53 8.46 4.41 4.37
CA SER A 53 9.83 4.73 4.79
C SER A 53 9.94 5.89 5.80
N ILE A 54 8.82 6.53 6.13
CA ILE A 54 8.79 7.66 7.06
C ILE A 54 8.77 7.13 8.51
N PRO A 55 9.58 7.69 9.43
CA PRO A 55 9.55 7.30 10.83
C PRO A 55 8.16 7.53 11.46
N VAL A 56 7.78 6.70 12.43
CA VAL A 56 6.49 6.79 13.14
C VAL A 56 6.25 8.18 13.75
N GLU A 57 7.33 8.86 14.16
CA GLU A 57 7.31 10.24 14.68
C GLU A 57 6.77 11.28 13.69
N TYR A 58 6.76 10.98 12.39
CA TYR A 58 6.25 11.85 11.33
C TYR A 58 4.95 11.29 10.69
N GLY A 59 4.32 10.27 11.31
CA GLY A 59 3.09 9.65 10.81
C GLY A 59 3.32 8.58 9.75
N GLY A 60 4.53 8.03 9.64
CA GLY A 60 4.81 6.86 8.79
C GLY A 60 4.72 5.53 9.55
N LEU A 61 4.87 4.43 8.82
CA LEU A 61 4.77 3.08 9.40
C LEU A 61 6.06 2.64 10.11
N GLY A 62 7.19 3.35 9.93
CA GLY A 62 8.46 3.01 10.56
C GLY A 62 8.96 1.60 10.21
N LEU A 63 8.62 1.13 9.02
CA LEU A 63 8.93 -0.21 8.54
C LEU A 63 10.43 -0.36 8.27
N THR A 64 10.94 -1.57 8.43
CA THR A 64 12.28 -1.91 7.98
C THR A 64 12.33 -2.04 6.46
N MET A 65 13.52 -1.91 5.87
CA MET A 65 13.74 -2.04 4.42
C MET A 65 13.19 -3.35 3.84
N GLU A 66 13.20 -4.45 4.60
CA GLU A 66 12.64 -5.74 4.16
C GLU A 66 11.11 -5.68 4.09
N GLU A 67 10.46 -5.08 5.08
CA GLU A 67 9.01 -4.92 5.13
C GLU A 67 8.52 -3.94 4.05
N GLU A 68 9.28 -2.86 3.83
CA GLU A 68 9.04 -1.94 2.71
C GLU A 68 9.10 -2.67 1.36
N CYS A 69 10.12 -3.50 1.13
CA CYS A 69 10.21 -4.31 -0.08
C CYS A 69 8.98 -5.20 -0.25
N LEU A 70 8.55 -5.92 0.80
CA LEU A 70 7.40 -6.81 0.73
C LEU A 70 6.10 -6.07 0.39
N VAL A 71 5.89 -4.89 0.98
CA VAL A 71 4.74 -4.04 0.64
C VAL A 71 4.81 -3.58 -0.81
N LEU A 72 5.98 -3.13 -1.27
CA LEU A 72 6.20 -2.74 -2.67
C LEU A 72 5.96 -3.91 -3.64
N PHE A 73 6.30 -5.15 -3.27
CA PHE A 73 5.98 -6.34 -4.07
C PHE A 73 4.47 -6.57 -4.19
N GLU A 74 3.70 -6.37 -3.13
CA GLU A 74 2.24 -6.49 -3.19
C GLU A 74 1.62 -5.33 -4.00
N LEU A 75 2.11 -4.10 -3.83
CA LEU A 75 1.68 -2.96 -4.64
C LEU A 75 2.04 -3.11 -6.12
N GLY A 76 3.21 -3.68 -6.43
CA GLY A 76 3.64 -3.96 -7.81
C GLY A 76 2.83 -5.06 -8.51
N ARG A 77 1.88 -5.71 -7.83
CA ARG A 77 0.91 -6.60 -8.47
C ARG A 77 -0.15 -5.85 -9.27
N THR A 78 -0.30 -4.55 -9.02
CA THR A 78 -1.17 -3.67 -9.80
C THR A 78 -0.35 -2.74 -10.71
N CYS A 79 -0.91 -2.38 -11.87
CA CYS A 79 -0.33 -1.46 -12.84
C CYS A 79 -0.70 0.02 -12.57
N LEU A 80 -1.22 0.34 -11.38
CA LEU A 80 -1.61 1.71 -11.01
C LEU A 80 -0.44 2.65 -10.65
N LEU A 81 0.81 2.18 -10.73
CA LEU A 81 2.04 2.92 -10.42
C LEU A 81 2.98 3.01 -11.62
#